data_AF-A0A848TAY2-F1
#
_entry.id   AF-A0A848TAY2-F1
#
_cell.length_a   1.000
_cell.length_b   1.000
_cell.length_c   1.000
_cell.angle_alpha   90.00
_cell.angle_beta   90.00
_cell.angle_gamma   90.00
#
_symmetry.space_group_name_H-M   'P 1'
#
loop_
_entity.id
_entity.type
_entity.pdbx_description
1 polymer ?
#
loop_
_entity_poly.entity_id
_entity_poly.type
_entity_poly.pdbx_seq_one_letter_code
_entity_poly.pdbx_strand_id
1 'polypeptide(L)'
;IAHELGHVALGHSRRRMIDFSGQNAIRTALIMVLSRFLPGIGILIANALTSLLAARLSRSDEYEADAYASALLVKAGIGTQAQKSLFRKLEKLTGAKGGMPVWMMSHPKVDERIAAIEKLEARWEIPAQN
;
A
#
# COMPACT_ATOMS: atom_id res chain seq x y z
N ILE A 1 -1.83 11.94 -9.97
CA ILE A 1 -3.15 12.59 -9.81
C ILE A 1 -4.27 11.55 -9.65
N ALA A 2 -4.52 10.66 -10.62
CA ALA A 2 -5.58 9.64 -10.48
C ALA A 2 -5.44 8.77 -9.21
N HIS A 3 -4.21 8.39 -8.85
CA HIS A 3 -3.90 7.69 -7.60
C HIS A 3 -4.22 8.52 -6.35
N GLU A 4 -3.80 9.79 -6.31
CA GLU A 4 -4.13 10.72 -5.21
C GLU A 4 -5.65 10.94 -5.08
N LEU A 5 -6.36 11.04 -6.21
CA LEU A 5 -7.82 11.08 -6.21
C LEU A 5 -8.42 9.80 -5.63
N GLY A 6 -7.79 8.64 -5.84
CA GLY A 6 -8.15 7.38 -5.20
C GLY A 6 -8.05 7.44 -3.69
N HIS A 7 -6.93 7.94 -3.14
CA HIS A 7 -6.79 8.13 -1.69
C HIS A 7 -7.88 9.02 -1.09
N VAL A 8 -8.22 10.10 -1.78
CA VAL A 8 -9.27 11.04 -1.33
C VAL A 8 -10.66 10.39 -1.45
N ALA A 9 -10.97 9.80 -2.61
CA ALA A 9 -12.28 9.20 -2.89
C ALA A 9 -12.61 8.04 -1.95
N LEU A 10 -11.59 7.26 -1.56
CA LEU A 10 -11.72 6.12 -0.64
C LEU A 10 -11.55 6.52 0.83
N GLY A 11 -11.23 7.79 1.10
CA GLY A 11 -11.11 8.31 2.46
C GLY A 11 -9.94 7.73 3.25
N HIS A 12 -8.85 7.32 2.60
CA HIS A 12 -7.70 6.69 3.24
C HIS A 12 -7.12 7.55 4.37
N SER A 13 -7.04 8.88 4.18
CA SER A 13 -6.58 9.80 5.24
C SER A 13 -7.45 9.74 6.50
N ARG A 14 -8.77 9.65 6.33
CA ARG A 14 -9.72 9.52 7.45
C ARG A 14 -9.59 8.16 8.13
N ARG A 15 -9.47 7.08 7.34
CA ARG A 15 -9.28 5.73 7.86
C ARG A 15 -7.98 5.61 8.66
N ARG A 16 -6.87 6.14 8.15
CA ARG A 16 -5.58 6.18 8.85
C ARG A 16 -5.64 6.90 10.21
N MET A 17 -6.38 8.00 10.30
CA MET A 17 -6.57 8.69 11.59
C MET A 17 -7.29 7.80 12.61
N ILE A 18 -8.29 7.04 12.18
CA ILE A 18 -9.03 6.11 13.06
C ILE A 18 -8.13 4.91 13.43
N ASP A 19 -7.44 4.35 12.44
CA ASP A 19 -6.56 3.20 12.61
C ASP A 19 -5.42 3.50 13.56
N PHE A 20 -4.92 4.74 13.64
CA PHE A 20 -3.87 5.11 14.59
C PHE A 20 -4.26 4.83 16.05
N SER A 21 -5.45 5.24 16.46
CA SER A 21 -5.96 4.98 17.82
C SER A 21 -6.19 3.49 18.04
N GLY A 22 -6.76 2.80 17.06
CA GLY A 22 -6.98 1.35 17.11
C GLY A 22 -5.68 0.54 17.21
N GLN A 23 -4.66 0.92 16.43
CA GLN A 23 -3.34 0.29 16.46
C GLN A 23 -2.64 0.50 17.80
N ASN A 24 -2.74 1.68 18.42
CA ASN A 24 -2.18 1.92 19.75
C ASN A 24 -2.91 1.11 20.84
N ALA A 25 -4.24 0.96 20.73
CA ALA A 25 -5.01 0.11 21.63
C ALA A 25 -4.60 -1.36 21.50
N ILE A 26 -4.50 -1.88 20.26
CA ILE A 26 -4.04 -3.25 19.99
C ILE A 26 -2.61 -3.44 20.50
N ARG A 27 -1.70 -2.50 20.22
CA ARG A 27 -0.31 -2.55 20.70
C ARG A 27 -0.25 -2.65 22.22
N THR A 28 -1.03 -1.82 22.91
CA THR A 28 -1.09 -1.79 24.38
C THR A 28 -1.63 -3.11 24.92
N ALA A 29 -2.72 -3.63 24.36
CA ALA A 29 -3.28 -4.92 24.74
C ALA A 29 -2.28 -6.07 24.53
N LEU A 30 -1.59 -6.10 23.37
CA LEU A 30 -0.55 -7.09 23.08
C LEU A 30 0.61 -7.00 24.06
N ILE A 31 1.07 -5.79 24.41
CA ILE A 31 2.13 -5.59 25.41
C ILE A 31 1.67 -6.14 26.77
N MET A 32 0.47 -5.79 27.23
CA MET A 32 -0.04 -6.25 28.54
C MET A 32 -0.14 -7.77 28.61
N VAL A 33 -0.64 -8.41 27.55
CA VAL A 33 -0.80 -9.87 27.50
C VAL A 33 0.54 -10.56 27.35
N LEU A 34 1.36 -10.19 26.36
CA LEU A 34 2.61 -10.88 26.05
C LEU A 34 3.66 -10.69 27.15
N SER A 35 3.73 -9.52 27.79
CA SER A 35 4.71 -9.27 28.85
C SER A 35 4.45 -10.12 30.11
N ARG A 36 3.23 -10.63 30.29
CA ARG A 36 2.90 -11.56 31.37
C ARG A 36 3.54 -12.94 31.17
N PHE A 37 3.67 -13.37 29.92
CA PHE A 37 4.19 -14.70 29.57
C PHE A 37 5.65 -14.68 29.11
N LEU A 38 6.10 -13.54 28.56
CA LEU A 38 7.44 -13.35 27.98
C LEU A 38 8.04 -12.03 28.51
N PRO A 39 8.58 -12.00 29.75
CA PRO A 39 9.18 -10.80 30.31
C PRO A 39 10.33 -10.28 29.43
N GLY A 40 10.36 -8.97 29.17
CA GLY A 40 11.36 -8.31 28.30
C GLY A 40 11.11 -8.50 26.79
N ILE A 41 10.88 -9.74 26.33
CA ILE A 41 10.72 -10.06 24.90
C ILE A 41 9.29 -9.77 24.39
N GLY A 42 8.27 -9.87 25.26
CA GLY A 42 6.87 -9.65 24.89
C GLY A 42 6.60 -8.28 24.28
N ILE A 43 7.31 -7.24 24.73
CA ILE A 43 7.24 -5.88 24.18
C ILE A 43 7.78 -5.85 22.74
N LEU A 44 8.92 -6.50 22.48
CA LEU A 44 9.52 -6.56 21.15
C LEU A 44 8.59 -7.25 20.15
N ILE A 45 7.99 -8.38 20.56
CA ILE A 45 7.03 -9.12 19.74
C ILE A 45 5.78 -8.27 19.47
N ALA A 46 5.21 -7.63 20.50
CA ALA A 46 4.03 -6.77 20.35
C ALA A 46 4.27 -5.62 19.35
N ASN A 47 5.44 -4.97 19.45
CA ASN A 47 5.82 -3.90 18.54
C ASN A 47 6.03 -4.44 17.11
N ALA A 48 6.69 -5.57 16.94
CA ALA A 48 6.89 -6.19 15.63
C ALA A 48 5.54 -6.53 14.96
N LEU A 49 4.63 -7.17 15.68
CA LEU A 49 3.28 -7.51 15.18
C LEU A 49 2.48 -6.27 14.80
N THR A 50 2.51 -5.24 15.63
CA THR A 50 1.80 -3.98 15.36
C THR A 50 2.35 -3.29 14.12
N SER A 51 3.68 -3.22 13.97
CA SER A 51 4.34 -2.65 12.79
C SER A 51 3.99 -3.42 11.51
N LEU A 52 3.93 -4.75 11.58
CA LEU A 52 3.52 -5.58 10.45
C LEU A 52 2.05 -5.34 10.05
N LEU A 53 1.16 -5.19 11.03
CA LEU A 53 -0.24 -4.84 10.79
C LEU A 53 -0.35 -3.46 10.12
N ALA A 54 0.33 -2.45 10.66
CA ALA A 54 0.36 -1.10 10.09
C ALA A 54 0.86 -1.11 8.64
N ALA A 55 1.96 -1.82 8.37
CA ALA A 55 2.51 -1.95 7.02
C ALA A 55 1.55 -2.67 6.06
N ARG A 56 0.82 -3.69 6.54
CA ARG A 56 -0.19 -4.39 5.74
C ARG A 56 -1.36 -3.48 5.38
N LEU A 57 -1.89 -2.73 6.35
CA LEU A 57 -3.00 -1.79 6.13
C LEU A 57 -2.58 -0.68 5.16
N SER A 58 -1.40 -0.10 5.36
CA SER A 58 -0.84 0.89 4.43
C SER A 58 -0.76 0.36 3.01
N ARG A 59 -0.24 -0.87 2.81
CA ARG A 59 -0.19 -1.49 1.47
C ARG A 59 -1.56 -1.73 0.87
N SER A 60 -2.59 -2.04 1.67
CA SER A 60 -3.97 -2.19 1.19
C SER A 60 -4.49 -0.89 0.58
N ASP A 61 -4.30 0.24 1.28
CA ASP A 61 -4.70 1.56 0.78
C ASP A 61 -4.06 1.86 -0.59
N GLU A 62 -2.80 1.48 -0.79
CA GLU A 62 -2.08 1.69 -2.05
C GLU A 62 -2.69 0.89 -3.21
N TYR A 63 -3.01 -0.39 -2.97
CA TYR A 63 -3.68 -1.22 -3.97
C TYR A 63 -5.09 -0.72 -4.30
N GLU A 64 -5.84 -0.25 -3.29
CA GLU A 64 -7.16 0.32 -3.48
C GLU A 64 -7.10 1.62 -4.30
N ALA A 65 -6.12 2.49 -3.99
CA ALA A 65 -5.89 3.73 -4.74
C ALA A 65 -5.44 3.46 -6.19
N ASP A 66 -4.61 2.44 -6.42
CA ASP A 66 -4.22 2.01 -7.76
C ASP A 66 -5.37 1.46 -8.58
N ALA A 67 -6.20 0.63 -7.97
CA ALA A 67 -7.39 0.08 -8.62
C ALA A 67 -8.36 1.19 -9.02
N TYR A 68 -8.56 2.18 -8.12
CA TYR A 68 -9.34 3.37 -8.43
C TYR A 68 -8.74 4.16 -9.60
N ALA A 69 -7.43 4.40 -9.57
CA ALA A 69 -6.75 5.13 -10.64
C ALA A 69 -6.86 4.41 -11.98
N SER A 70 -6.67 3.08 -12.00
CA SER A 70 -6.81 2.27 -13.21
C SER A 70 -8.24 2.35 -13.76
N ALA A 71 -9.25 2.21 -12.90
CA ALA A 71 -10.64 2.31 -13.32
C ALA A 71 -10.97 3.71 -13.86
N LEU A 72 -10.48 4.76 -13.23
CA LEU A 72 -10.67 6.14 -13.67
C LEU A 72 -10.02 6.41 -15.03
N LEU A 73 -8.77 5.97 -15.22
CA LEU A 73 -8.04 6.16 -16.47
C LEU A 73 -8.65 5.38 -17.63
N VAL A 74 -9.10 4.14 -17.38
CA VAL A 74 -9.86 3.34 -18.36
C VAL A 74 -11.17 4.04 -18.72
N LYS A 75 -11.95 4.46 -17.72
CA LYS A 75 -13.22 5.15 -17.95
C LYS A 75 -13.06 6.48 -18.71
N ALA A 76 -11.91 7.14 -18.55
CA ALA A 76 -11.55 8.35 -19.28
C ALA A 76 -11.00 8.08 -20.71
N GLY A 77 -10.92 6.82 -21.14
CA GLY A 77 -10.40 6.44 -22.47
C GLY A 77 -8.88 6.50 -22.61
N ILE A 78 -8.14 6.66 -21.50
CA ILE A 78 -6.67 6.75 -21.48
C ILE A 78 -6.03 5.35 -21.42
N GLY A 79 -6.68 4.42 -20.72
CA GLY A 79 -6.12 3.10 -20.42
C GLY A 79 -5.10 3.13 -19.28
N THR A 80 -4.53 1.96 -18.98
CA THR A 80 -3.67 1.71 -17.80
C THR A 80 -2.18 1.82 -18.10
N GLN A 81 -1.77 1.87 -19.38
CA GLN A 81 -0.38 1.80 -19.77
C GLN A 81 0.47 2.96 -19.22
N ALA A 82 -0.09 4.17 -19.16
CA ALA A 82 0.58 5.31 -18.56
C ALA A 82 0.86 5.12 -17.05
N GLN A 83 -0.05 4.46 -16.34
CA GLN A 83 0.11 4.14 -14.91
C GLN A 83 1.23 3.10 -14.70
N LYS A 84 1.24 2.02 -15.49
CA LYS A 84 2.30 0.99 -15.45
C LYS A 84 3.67 1.58 -15.82
N SER A 85 3.72 2.40 -16.87
CA SER A 85 4.94 3.10 -17.30
C SER A 85 5.50 4.03 -16.22
N LEU A 86 4.63 4.76 -15.52
CA LEU A 86 5.04 5.62 -14.40
C LEU A 86 5.73 4.82 -13.29
N PHE A 87 5.18 3.67 -12.88
CA PHE A 87 5.81 2.86 -11.85
C PHE A 87 7.19 2.36 -12.24
N ARG A 88 7.36 1.85 -13.47
CA ARG A 88 8.67 1.43 -13.99
C ARG A 88 9.68 2.59 -14.02
N LYS A 89 9.25 3.79 -14.42
CA LYS A 89 10.11 4.99 -14.41
C LYS A 89 10.53 5.37 -12.99
N LEU A 90 9.59 5.35 -12.04
CA LEU A 90 9.89 5.62 -10.64
C LEU A 90 10.87 4.59 -10.07
N GLU A 91 10.69 3.31 -10.35
CA GLU A 91 11.62 2.23 -9.97
C GLU A 91 13.04 2.49 -10.50
N LYS A 92 13.17 2.86 -11.77
CA LYS A 92 14.47 3.15 -12.39
C LYS A 92 15.16 4.37 -11.75
N LEU A 93 14.41 5.44 -11.51
CA LEU A 93 14.93 6.67 -10.92
C LEU A 93 15.41 6.48 -9.47
N THR A 94 14.88 5.47 -8.81
CA THR A 94 15.12 5.19 -7.39
C THR A 94 16.18 4.14 -7.16
N GLY A 95 16.14 3.06 -7.94
CA GLY A 95 17.18 2.02 -7.93
C GLY A 95 18.56 2.57 -8.32
N ALA A 96 18.63 3.62 -9.13
CA ALA A 96 19.89 4.23 -9.57
C ALA A 96 20.65 5.03 -8.48
N LYS A 97 20.02 5.37 -7.35
CA LYS A 97 20.64 6.23 -6.30
C LYS A 97 21.14 5.46 -5.07
N GLY A 98 21.25 4.12 -5.12
CA GLY A 98 21.96 3.32 -4.11
C GLY A 98 21.30 3.23 -2.72
N GLY A 99 20.12 3.81 -2.52
CA GLY A 99 19.32 3.66 -1.32
C GLY A 99 17.86 3.42 -1.69
N MET A 100 17.21 2.45 -1.03
CA MET A 100 15.75 2.31 -1.10
C MET A 100 15.14 3.64 -0.65
N PRO A 101 14.44 4.37 -1.54
CA PRO A 101 13.85 5.63 -1.16
C PRO A 101 12.83 5.41 -0.05
N VAL A 102 12.73 6.36 0.88
CA VAL A 102 11.80 6.30 2.01
C VAL A 102 10.35 6.05 1.56
N TRP A 103 9.96 6.51 0.36
CA TRP A 103 8.63 6.20 -0.18
C TRP A 103 8.43 4.74 -0.61
N MET A 104 9.47 4.01 -1.03
CA MET A 104 9.35 2.55 -1.28
C MET A 104 9.13 1.73 -0.01
N MET A 105 9.37 2.30 1.18
CA MET A 105 9.01 1.64 2.43
C MET A 105 7.50 1.70 2.69
N SER A 106 6.82 2.70 2.11
CA SER A 106 5.38 2.96 2.29
C SER A 106 4.52 2.38 1.16
N HIS A 107 5.10 2.19 -0.03
CA HIS A 107 4.40 1.64 -1.21
C HIS A 107 4.84 0.19 -1.52
N PRO A 108 3.94 -0.69 -1.99
CA PRO A 108 4.29 -2.06 -2.41
C PRO A 108 5.32 -2.08 -3.56
N LYS A 109 5.94 -3.25 -3.78
CA LYS A 109 6.87 -3.45 -4.90
C LYS A 109 6.19 -3.14 -6.23
N VAL A 110 6.93 -2.52 -7.14
CA VAL A 110 6.42 -2.08 -8.45
C VAL A 110 5.85 -3.24 -9.25
N ASP A 111 6.53 -4.40 -9.27
CA ASP A 111 6.03 -5.60 -9.95
C ASP A 111 4.70 -6.10 -9.38
N GLU A 112 4.50 -6.05 -8.06
CA GLU A 112 3.26 -6.50 -7.43
C GLU A 112 2.09 -5.56 -7.77
N ARG A 113 2.35 -4.25 -7.82
CA ARG A 113 1.35 -3.25 -8.23
C ARG A 113 0.96 -3.40 -9.69
N ILE A 114 1.95 -3.60 -10.57
CA ILE A 114 1.71 -3.84 -12.00
C ILE A 114 0.89 -5.12 -12.18
N ALA A 115 1.25 -6.22 -11.52
CA ALA A 115 0.50 -7.47 -11.59
C ALA A 115 -0.95 -7.32 -11.07
N ALA A 116 -1.18 -6.48 -10.06
CA ALA A 116 -2.52 -6.17 -9.59
C ALA A 116 -3.35 -5.41 -10.64
N ILE A 117 -2.73 -4.47 -11.37
CA ILE A 117 -3.36 -3.74 -12.48
C ILE A 117 -3.67 -4.69 -13.64
N GLU A 118 -2.75 -5.58 -14.00
CA GLU A 118 -2.95 -6.56 -15.07
C GLU A 118 -4.11 -7.52 -14.75
N LYS A 119 -4.29 -7.89 -13.47
CA LYS A 119 -5.48 -8.65 -13.04
C LYS A 119 -6.77 -7.86 -13.24
N LEU A 120 -6.76 -6.54 -13.06
CA LEU A 120 -7.92 -5.68 -13.34
C LEU A 120 -8.17 -5.59 -14.85
N GLU A 121 -7.14 -5.39 -15.66
CA GLU A 121 -7.22 -5.40 -17.13
C GLU A 121 -7.89 -6.68 -17.63
N ALA A 122 -7.41 -7.85 -17.16
CA ALA A 122 -7.97 -9.14 -17.51
C ALA A 122 -9.44 -9.29 -17.07
N ARG A 123 -9.78 -8.82 -15.86
CA ARG A 123 -11.17 -8.84 -15.36
C ARG A 123 -12.10 -7.93 -16.17
N TRP A 124 -11.59 -6.84 -16.72
CA TRP A 124 -12.35 -5.90 -17.54
C TRP A 124 -12.30 -6.23 -19.04
N GLU A 125 -11.70 -7.37 -19.41
CA GLU A 125 -11.53 -7.81 -20.80
C GLU A 125 -10.80 -6.78 -21.67
N ILE A 126 -9.90 -6.01 -21.06
CA ILE A 126 -9.05 -5.05 -21.76
C ILE A 126 -7.83 -5.81 -22.28
N PRO A 127 -7.51 -5.72 -23.59
CA PRO A 127 -6.31 -6.35 -24.13
C PRO A 127 -5.07 -5.88 -23.38
N ALA A 128 -4.12 -6.80 -23.17
CA ALA A 128 -2.83 -6.45 -22.57
C ALA A 128 -2.18 -5.32 -23.37
N GLN A 129 -1.96 -4.19 -22.70
CA GLN A 129 -1.30 -3.03 -23.30
C GLN A 129 0.20 -3.23 -23.07
N ASN A 130 0.92 -3.59 -24.15
CA ASN A 130 2.37 -3.78 -24.16
C ASN A 130 3.11 -2.43 -24.06
#